data_AF-A0AA48HAB7-F1
#
_entry.id   AF-A0AA48HAB7-F1
#
_cell.length_a   1.000
_cell.length_b   1.000
_cell.length_c   1.000
_cell.angle_alpha   90.00
_cell.angle_beta   90.00
_cell.angle_gamma   90.00
#
_symmetry.space_group_name_H-M   'P 1'
#
loop_
_entity.id
_entity.type
_entity.pdbx_description
1 polymer ?
#
loop_
_entity_poly.entity_id
_entity_poly.type
_entity_poly.pdbx_seq_one_letter_code
_entity_poly.pdbx_strand_id
1 'polypeptide(L)'
;MIRALALALLLAGPAAAHVLDGQITEQDGAGRFVLLDEPPLAVGQDIFDSPDLIAFDEAQGVILPAMLRLDLGGPIPTGTVAAFHSLVFDGTGGRQRGWVLFDGPILGVAILPDTLAATDALAGGVTLFLGHEMRGLERGDRAWIDADDPRRLWVDWAGSSPGDQLRVVTGALPLM
;
A
#
# COMPACT_ATOMS: atom_id res chain seq x y z
N MET A 1 3.23 16.26 53.64
CA MET A 1 2.42 16.29 52.41
C MET A 1 3.24 15.68 51.28
N ILE A 2 3.08 14.37 51.04
CA ILE A 2 3.81 13.67 49.98
C ILE A 2 3.02 13.90 48.69
N ARG A 3 3.56 14.69 47.76
CA ARG A 3 2.99 14.87 46.42
C ARG A 3 3.28 13.61 45.62
N ALA A 4 2.25 12.81 45.35
CA ALA A 4 2.34 11.69 44.44
C ALA A 4 2.55 12.21 43.01
N LEU A 5 3.74 11.95 42.46
CA LEU A 5 4.04 12.16 41.06
C LEU A 5 3.42 10.99 40.28
N ALA A 6 2.24 11.19 39.71
CA ALA A 6 1.63 10.22 38.80
C ALA A 6 2.39 10.27 37.46
N LEU A 7 3.31 9.32 37.28
CA LEU A 7 3.96 9.06 36.00
C LEU A 7 2.92 8.38 35.10
N ALA A 8 2.29 9.14 34.21
CA ALA A 8 1.46 8.58 33.15
C ALA A 8 2.38 7.79 32.21
N LEU A 9 2.39 6.45 32.35
CA LEU A 9 2.87 5.58 31.28
C LEU A 9 1.90 5.76 30.12
N LEU A 10 2.30 6.55 29.13
CA LEU A 10 1.74 6.46 27.79
C LEU A 10 2.07 5.03 27.31
N LEU A 11 1.03 4.19 27.26
CA LEU A 11 1.12 2.87 26.64
C LEU A 11 1.42 3.13 25.16
N ALA A 12 2.68 2.98 24.76
CA ALA A 12 3.04 2.96 23.35
C ALA A 12 2.35 1.75 22.72
N GLY A 13 1.24 1.99 22.00
CA GLY A 13 0.59 0.96 21.22
C GLY A 13 1.52 0.42 20.13
N PRO A 14 1.22 -0.76 19.57
CA PRO A 14 1.93 -1.24 18.39
C PRO A 14 1.87 -0.16 17.31
N ALA A 15 3.01 0.11 16.66
CA ALA A 15 3.05 1.09 15.59
C ALA A 15 2.30 0.53 14.37
N ALA A 16 1.36 1.29 13.84
CA ALA A 16 0.52 0.90 12.71
C ALA A 16 0.35 2.08 11.75
N ALA A 17 0.01 1.77 10.51
CA ALA A 17 -0.51 2.73 9.58
C ALA A 17 -1.46 1.99 8.62
N HIS A 18 -2.64 2.55 8.40
CA HIS A 18 -3.78 1.97 7.70
C HIS A 18 -4.17 2.77 6.46
N VAL A 19 -4.75 2.08 5.48
CA VAL A 19 -5.55 2.73 4.43
C VAL A 19 -6.79 3.36 5.07
N LEU A 20 -7.01 4.65 4.84
CA LEU A 20 -8.13 5.41 5.41
C LEU A 20 -9.28 5.57 4.42
N ASP A 21 -8.96 5.95 3.20
CA ASP A 21 -9.94 6.34 2.19
C ASP A 21 -9.33 6.28 0.79
N GLY A 22 -10.18 6.39 -0.22
CA GLY A 22 -9.78 6.47 -1.60
C GLY A 22 -10.93 6.88 -2.51
N GLN A 23 -10.58 7.37 -3.68
CA GLN A 23 -11.57 7.86 -4.63
C GLN A 23 -11.07 7.68 -6.06
N ILE A 24 -11.97 7.23 -6.93
CA ILE A 24 -11.79 7.33 -8.38
C ILE A 24 -12.30 8.70 -8.83
N THR A 25 -11.41 9.47 -9.47
CA THR A 25 -11.67 10.84 -9.92
C THR A 25 -12.02 10.91 -11.40
N GLU A 26 -11.47 10.00 -12.21
CA GLU A 26 -11.76 9.87 -13.63
C GLU A 26 -11.76 8.38 -13.99
N GLN A 27 -12.73 7.92 -14.77
CA GLN A 27 -12.75 6.56 -15.32
C GLN A 27 -13.64 6.45 -16.55
N ASP A 28 -13.30 5.51 -17.43
CA ASP A 28 -14.20 5.07 -18.52
C ASP A 28 -15.18 3.96 -18.07
N GLY A 29 -14.88 3.31 -16.94
CA GLY A 29 -15.66 2.23 -16.36
C GLY A 29 -16.68 2.67 -15.30
N ALA A 30 -17.15 1.70 -14.50
CA ALA A 30 -18.11 1.90 -13.42
C ALA A 30 -17.59 1.41 -12.06
N GLY A 31 -16.26 1.40 -11.90
CA GLY A 31 -15.60 0.99 -10.66
C GLY A 31 -15.84 1.97 -9.52
N ARG A 32 -15.55 1.50 -8.32
CA ARG A 32 -15.53 2.31 -7.09
C ARG A 32 -14.26 2.03 -6.31
N PHE A 33 -13.98 2.89 -5.34
CA PHE A 33 -12.98 2.56 -4.32
C PHE A 33 -13.53 1.48 -3.39
N VAL A 34 -12.73 0.45 -3.12
CA VAL A 34 -13.03 -0.63 -2.19
C VAL A 34 -11.84 -0.83 -1.26
N LEU A 35 -12.06 -0.59 0.03
CA LEU A 35 -11.15 -1.01 1.08
C LEU A 35 -11.59 -2.39 1.58
N LEU A 36 -10.70 -3.38 1.55
CA LEU A 36 -10.96 -4.69 2.14
C LEU A 36 -10.61 -4.67 3.62
N ASP A 37 -11.52 -5.19 4.45
CA ASP A 37 -11.33 -5.27 5.91
C ASP A 37 -10.23 -6.28 6.30
N GLU A 38 -9.99 -7.30 5.47
CA GLU A 38 -8.95 -8.30 5.65
C GLU A 38 -8.18 -8.50 4.34
N PRO A 39 -6.85 -8.76 4.40
CA PRO A 39 -6.08 -9.11 3.22
C PRO A 39 -6.65 -10.37 2.56
N PRO A 40 -6.76 -10.41 1.22
CA PRO A 40 -7.17 -11.60 0.50
C PRO A 40 -6.12 -12.71 0.67
N LEU A 41 -6.54 -13.96 0.54
CA LEU A 41 -5.63 -15.11 0.61
C LEU A 41 -4.61 -15.14 -0.54
N ALA A 42 -4.93 -14.52 -1.68
CA ALA A 42 -4.02 -14.42 -2.81
C ALA A 42 -4.28 -13.17 -3.67
N VAL A 43 -3.24 -12.70 -4.35
CA VAL A 43 -3.26 -11.59 -5.31
C VAL A 43 -2.39 -11.93 -6.52
N GLY A 44 -2.76 -11.38 -7.68
CA GLY A 44 -2.16 -11.68 -8.98
C GLY A 44 -2.84 -12.88 -9.65
N GLN A 45 -2.45 -13.21 -10.89
CA GLN A 45 -3.09 -14.27 -11.68
C GLN A 45 -4.62 -14.11 -11.80
N ASP A 46 -5.10 -12.88 -12.05
CA ASP A 46 -6.51 -12.64 -12.43
C ASP A 46 -7.53 -12.99 -11.32
N ILE A 47 -7.18 -12.71 -10.06
CA ILE A 47 -8.00 -13.08 -8.90
C ILE A 47 -9.18 -12.12 -8.67
N PHE A 48 -9.06 -10.84 -9.04
CA PHE A 48 -10.06 -9.85 -8.67
C PHE A 48 -11.12 -9.65 -9.74
N ASP A 49 -10.75 -9.64 -11.02
CA ASP A 49 -11.66 -9.49 -12.18
C ASP A 49 -12.69 -8.36 -11.96
N SER A 50 -12.22 -7.21 -11.47
CA SER A 50 -13.07 -6.12 -10.99
C SER A 50 -12.61 -4.76 -11.50
N PRO A 51 -13.55 -3.88 -11.93
CA PRO A 51 -13.22 -2.51 -12.31
C PRO A 51 -12.88 -1.62 -11.09
N ASP A 52 -12.92 -2.14 -9.87
CA ASP A 52 -12.73 -1.36 -8.65
C ASP A 52 -11.25 -1.00 -8.42
N LEU A 53 -11.03 0.17 -7.80
CA LEU A 53 -9.75 0.50 -7.17
C LEU A 53 -9.77 -0.16 -5.79
N ILE A 54 -9.05 -1.26 -5.64
CA ILE A 54 -9.05 -2.07 -4.42
C ILE A 54 -7.80 -1.73 -3.61
N ALA A 55 -7.97 -1.51 -2.30
CA ALA A 55 -6.86 -1.33 -1.37
C ALA A 55 -7.05 -2.20 -0.13
N PHE A 56 -5.96 -2.62 0.49
CA PHE A 56 -5.98 -3.33 1.77
C PHE A 56 -4.63 -3.25 2.49
N ASP A 57 -4.66 -3.37 3.81
CA ASP A 57 -3.46 -3.45 4.64
C ASP A 57 -2.91 -4.88 4.62
N GLU A 58 -1.63 -5.05 4.30
CA GLU A 58 -0.96 -6.36 4.25
C GLU A 58 -0.33 -6.72 5.60
N ALA A 59 0.50 -5.82 6.12
CA ALA A 59 1.22 -6.01 7.38
C ALA A 59 1.50 -4.69 8.08
N GLN A 60 1.56 -4.75 9.40
CA GLN A 60 1.65 -3.61 10.30
C GLN A 60 2.83 -3.79 11.25
N GLY A 61 3.51 -2.71 11.61
CA GLY A 61 4.57 -2.74 12.61
C GLY A 61 5.82 -3.54 12.21
N VAL A 62 6.08 -3.70 10.91
CA VAL A 62 7.20 -4.49 10.38
C VAL A 62 8.52 -3.73 10.57
N ILE A 63 9.48 -4.33 11.28
CA ILE A 63 10.82 -3.78 11.43
C ILE A 63 11.65 -4.20 10.21
N LEU A 64 12.14 -3.23 9.44
CA LEU A 64 12.94 -3.52 8.26
C LEU A 64 14.32 -4.12 8.62
N PRO A 65 14.63 -5.36 8.22
CA PRO A 65 15.88 -6.02 8.59
C PRO A 65 17.09 -5.47 7.82
N ALA A 66 16.84 -4.76 6.73
CA ALA A 66 17.84 -4.10 5.90
C ALA A 66 17.26 -2.81 5.30
N MET A 67 18.12 -1.96 4.73
CA MET A 67 17.66 -0.80 3.98
C MET A 67 16.84 -1.25 2.77
N LEU A 68 15.64 -0.69 2.61
CA LEU A 68 14.74 -0.99 1.50
C LEU A 68 14.82 0.11 0.44
N ARG A 69 14.91 -0.26 -0.84
CA ARG A 69 14.89 0.64 -1.99
C ARG A 69 13.74 0.23 -2.89
N LEU A 70 12.86 1.19 -3.19
CA LEU A 70 11.66 1.00 -3.99
C LEU A 70 11.69 1.93 -5.20
N ASP A 71 10.70 1.82 -6.08
CA ASP A 71 10.65 2.55 -7.36
C ASP A 71 10.31 4.03 -7.16
N LEU A 72 9.47 4.33 -6.17
CA LEU A 72 9.19 5.70 -5.71
C LEU A 72 9.63 5.89 -4.27
N GLY A 73 10.01 7.11 -3.93
CA GLY A 73 10.46 7.51 -2.60
C GLY A 73 11.99 7.46 -2.43
N GLY A 74 12.43 7.70 -1.19
CA GLY A 74 13.84 7.62 -0.81
C GLY A 74 14.22 6.24 -0.27
N PRO A 75 15.51 5.94 -0.08
CA PRO A 75 15.93 4.73 0.62
C PRO A 75 15.37 4.72 2.04
N ILE A 76 14.71 3.63 2.43
CA ILE A 76 14.12 3.45 3.75
C ILE A 76 15.16 2.74 4.65
N PRO A 77 15.63 3.36 5.75
CA PRO A 77 16.69 2.79 6.57
C PRO A 77 16.31 1.46 7.24
N THR A 78 17.31 0.62 7.49
CA THR A 78 17.15 -0.55 8.37
C THR A 78 16.69 -0.11 9.77
N GLY A 79 15.89 -0.95 10.43
CA GLY A 79 15.31 -0.66 11.74
C GLY A 79 14.09 0.27 11.71
N THR A 80 13.73 0.81 10.55
CA THR A 80 12.46 1.54 10.38
C THR A 80 11.29 0.60 10.66
N VAL A 81 10.30 1.09 11.41
CA VAL A 81 9.03 0.40 11.61
C VAL A 81 8.06 0.87 10.54
N ALA A 82 7.59 -0.05 9.71
CA ALA A 82 6.81 0.23 8.52
C ALA A 82 5.50 -0.57 8.49
N ALA A 83 4.55 -0.06 7.72
CA ALA A 83 3.36 -0.77 7.31
C ALA A 83 3.38 -0.97 5.79
N PHE A 84 2.78 -2.06 5.34
CA PHE A 84 2.68 -2.46 3.94
C PHE A 84 1.21 -2.53 3.53
N HIS A 85 0.91 -2.00 2.36
CA HIS A 85 -0.44 -1.95 1.81
C HIS A 85 -0.40 -2.30 0.33
N SER A 86 -1.42 -3.00 -0.15
CA SER A 86 -1.57 -3.29 -1.58
C SER A 86 -2.67 -2.43 -2.18
N LEU A 87 -2.42 -1.96 -3.40
CA LEU A 87 -3.44 -1.39 -4.29
C LEU A 87 -3.50 -2.26 -5.54
N VAL A 88 -4.71 -2.57 -5.98
CA VAL A 88 -4.97 -3.46 -7.12
C VAL A 88 -6.05 -2.86 -8.01
N PHE A 89 -5.88 -3.03 -9.32
CA PHE A 89 -6.93 -2.77 -10.31
C PHE A 89 -6.87 -3.85 -11.39
N ASP A 90 -7.97 -4.59 -11.52
CA ASP A 90 -8.08 -5.78 -12.39
C ASP A 90 -9.30 -5.64 -13.30
N GLY A 91 -9.46 -4.45 -13.88
CA GLY A 91 -10.56 -4.12 -14.76
C GLY A 91 -10.18 -4.33 -16.22
N THR A 92 -11.06 -4.90 -17.04
CA THR A 92 -10.82 -5.02 -18.48
C THR A 92 -11.24 -3.77 -19.23
N GLY A 93 -10.26 -3.08 -19.84
CA GLY A 93 -10.48 -1.95 -20.75
C GLY A 93 -10.74 -0.60 -20.08
N GLY A 94 -10.47 0.47 -20.84
CA GLY A 94 -10.58 1.85 -20.36
C GLY A 94 -9.40 2.29 -19.50
N ARG A 95 -9.50 3.49 -18.93
CA ARG A 95 -8.52 4.05 -18.00
C ARG A 95 -9.19 4.44 -16.69
N GLN A 96 -8.44 4.39 -15.59
CA GLN A 96 -8.88 4.80 -14.27
C GLN A 96 -7.82 5.68 -13.61
N ARG A 97 -8.22 6.84 -13.09
CA ARG A 97 -7.40 7.70 -12.24
C ARG A 97 -8.07 7.90 -10.89
N GLY A 98 -7.32 7.67 -9.82
CA GLY A 98 -7.79 7.84 -8.46
C GLY A 98 -6.68 8.12 -7.48
N TRP A 99 -7.05 8.19 -6.21
CA TRP A 99 -6.12 8.33 -5.11
C TRP A 99 -6.52 7.43 -3.94
N VAL A 100 -5.52 7.08 -3.12
CA VAL A 100 -5.68 6.38 -1.85
C VAL A 100 -4.93 7.16 -0.77
N LEU A 101 -5.58 7.33 0.38
CA LEU A 101 -5.09 8.06 1.53
C LEU A 101 -4.74 7.09 2.66
N PHE A 102 -3.58 7.31 3.27
CA PHE A 102 -3.09 6.57 4.42
C PHE A 102 -3.09 7.47 5.67
N ASP A 103 -3.08 6.86 6.86
CA ASP A 103 -2.90 7.60 8.12
C ASP A 103 -1.42 7.96 8.39
N GLY A 104 -0.47 7.22 7.80
CA GLY A 104 0.98 7.44 7.88
C GLY A 104 1.58 8.00 6.58
N PRO A 105 2.74 8.70 6.66
CA PRO A 105 3.43 9.19 5.46
C PRO A 105 3.96 8.03 4.62
N ILE A 106 3.85 8.16 3.30
CA ILE A 106 4.40 7.20 2.34
C ILE A 106 5.93 7.35 2.33
N LEU A 107 6.62 6.25 2.65
CA LEU A 107 8.08 6.16 2.61
C LEU A 107 8.59 5.70 1.25
N GLY A 108 7.81 4.87 0.56
CA GLY A 108 8.10 4.45 -0.80
C GLY A 108 7.00 3.57 -1.41
N VAL A 109 7.12 3.29 -2.70
CA VAL A 109 6.16 2.48 -3.46
C VAL A 109 6.91 1.49 -4.36
N ALA A 110 6.57 0.22 -4.23
CA ALA A 110 6.98 -0.85 -5.14
C ALA A 110 5.99 -0.94 -6.30
N ILE A 111 6.50 -0.82 -7.51
CA ILE A 111 5.77 -0.77 -8.77
C ILE A 111 6.27 -1.86 -9.73
N LEU A 112 7.58 -2.11 -9.75
CA LEU A 112 8.16 -3.09 -10.66
C LEU A 112 8.10 -4.51 -10.06
N PRO A 113 8.05 -5.56 -10.91
CA PRO A 113 8.08 -6.96 -10.47
C PRO A 113 9.16 -7.25 -9.41
N ASP A 114 10.38 -6.75 -9.62
CA ASP A 114 11.51 -7.03 -8.75
C ASP A 114 11.37 -6.38 -7.35
N THR A 115 10.83 -5.17 -7.26
CA THR A 115 10.63 -4.47 -5.98
C THR A 115 9.42 -5.01 -5.23
N LEU A 116 8.38 -5.44 -5.94
CA LEU A 116 7.26 -6.20 -5.37
C LEU A 116 7.75 -7.53 -4.81
N ALA A 117 8.52 -8.30 -5.58
CA ALA A 117 9.12 -9.56 -5.12
C ALA A 117 10.01 -9.37 -3.88
N ALA A 118 10.82 -8.30 -3.86
CA ALA A 118 11.68 -7.99 -2.73
C ALA A 118 10.91 -7.64 -1.43
N THR A 119 9.65 -7.24 -1.54
CA THR A 119 8.80 -6.85 -0.40
C THR A 119 7.85 -7.96 0.05
N ASP A 120 7.63 -9.01 -0.74
CA ASP A 120 6.72 -10.12 -0.40
C ASP A 120 7.09 -10.82 0.92
N ALA A 121 8.39 -11.06 1.15
CA ALA A 121 8.86 -11.70 2.38
C ALA A 121 8.70 -10.81 3.63
N LEU A 122 8.56 -9.49 3.44
CA LEU A 122 8.38 -8.52 4.53
C LEU A 122 6.91 -8.32 4.88
N ALA A 123 6.01 -8.45 3.90
CA ALA A 123 4.58 -8.22 4.05
C ALA A 123 3.83 -9.35 4.78
N GLY A 124 4.50 -10.45 5.16
CA GLY A 124 3.91 -11.50 6.00
C GLY A 124 2.92 -12.39 5.26
N GLY A 125 3.08 -13.71 5.39
CA GLY A 125 2.48 -14.72 4.51
C GLY A 125 0.99 -15.02 4.67
N VAL A 126 0.13 -14.02 4.88
CA VAL A 126 -1.34 -14.20 4.80
C VAL A 126 -1.79 -14.19 3.34
N THR A 127 -1.31 -13.20 2.58
CA THR A 127 -1.58 -13.10 1.14
C THR A 127 -0.49 -13.80 0.35
N LEU A 128 -0.89 -14.75 -0.50
CA LEU A 128 -0.01 -15.37 -1.48
C LEU A 128 0.05 -14.51 -2.75
N PHE A 129 1.22 -13.99 -3.08
CA PHE A 129 1.43 -13.28 -4.33
C PHE A 129 1.79 -14.28 -5.44
N LEU A 130 1.02 -14.27 -6.54
CA LEU A 130 1.19 -15.17 -7.67
C LEU A 130 1.68 -14.41 -8.92
N GLY A 131 2.32 -15.14 -9.85
CA GLY A 131 2.73 -14.58 -11.15
C GLY A 131 3.68 -13.39 -11.05
N HIS A 132 4.80 -13.57 -10.35
CA HIS A 132 5.68 -12.47 -9.93
C HIS A 132 6.10 -11.55 -11.08
N GLU A 133 6.32 -12.13 -12.27
CA GLU A 133 6.72 -11.46 -13.50
C GLU A 133 5.60 -10.68 -14.20
N MET A 134 4.34 -10.95 -13.86
CA MET A 134 3.16 -10.29 -14.43
C MET A 134 2.56 -9.24 -13.48
N ARG A 135 3.20 -8.98 -12.32
CA ARG A 135 2.77 -7.94 -11.39
C ARG A 135 3.42 -6.60 -11.71
N GLY A 136 2.83 -5.55 -11.18
CA GLY A 136 3.36 -4.20 -11.27
C GLY A 136 2.44 -3.29 -12.03
N LEU A 137 2.98 -2.15 -12.46
CA LEU A 137 2.32 -1.28 -13.42
C LEU A 137 2.80 -1.59 -14.84
N GLU A 138 1.87 -1.63 -15.78
CA GLU A 138 2.18 -1.73 -17.19
C GLU A 138 2.75 -0.44 -17.79
N ARG A 139 3.28 -0.55 -19.02
CA ARG A 139 3.88 0.58 -19.72
C ARG A 139 2.82 1.62 -20.07
N GLY A 140 2.92 2.79 -19.45
CA GLY A 140 2.00 3.92 -19.66
C GLY A 140 1.25 4.30 -18.38
N ASP A 141 1.29 3.41 -17.40
CA ASP A 141 0.65 3.58 -16.12
C ASP A 141 1.57 4.23 -15.11
N ARG A 142 0.95 4.96 -14.18
CA ARG A 142 1.67 5.88 -13.30
C ARG A 142 1.09 5.83 -11.91
N ALA A 143 1.99 5.85 -10.94
CA ALA A 143 1.69 6.21 -9.58
C ALA A 143 2.61 7.36 -9.15
N TRP A 144 2.13 8.24 -8.28
CA TRP A 144 2.95 9.29 -7.68
C TRP A 144 2.43 9.70 -6.31
N ILE A 145 3.35 10.04 -5.41
CA ILE A 145 3.02 10.58 -4.09
C ILE A 145 2.56 12.02 -4.29
N ASP A 146 1.43 12.39 -3.69
CA ASP A 146 0.91 13.76 -3.75
C ASP A 146 1.93 14.73 -3.13
N ALA A 147 2.25 15.81 -3.85
CA ALA A 147 3.23 16.80 -3.40
C ALA A 147 2.71 17.64 -2.22
N ASP A 148 1.39 17.76 -2.07
CA ASP A 148 0.74 18.57 -1.04
C ASP A 148 0.34 17.73 0.19
N ASP A 149 0.15 16.41 0.05
CA ASP A 149 -0.09 15.48 1.17
C ASP A 149 0.75 14.19 1.00
N PRO A 150 1.86 14.02 1.75
CA PRO A 150 2.74 12.85 1.60
C PRO A 150 2.11 11.53 2.04
N ARG A 151 0.86 11.55 2.53
CA ARG A 151 0.07 10.36 2.86
C ARG A 151 -0.89 9.96 1.75
N ARG A 152 -0.92 10.68 0.61
CA ARG A 152 -1.79 10.34 -0.52
C ARG A 152 -0.97 9.81 -1.68
N LEU A 153 -1.37 8.65 -2.18
CA LEU A 153 -0.87 8.10 -3.43
C LEU A 153 -1.91 8.31 -4.53
N TRP A 154 -1.47 8.87 -5.65
CA TRP A 154 -2.26 8.89 -6.88
C TRP A 154 -1.89 7.73 -7.79
N VAL A 155 -2.89 7.24 -8.52
CA VAL A 155 -2.76 6.21 -9.55
C VAL A 155 -3.47 6.65 -10.82
N ASP A 156 -2.91 6.30 -11.97
CA ASP A 156 -3.45 6.58 -13.29
C ASP A 156 -3.03 5.49 -14.26
N TRP A 157 -3.89 4.47 -14.39
CA TRP A 157 -3.60 3.20 -15.04
C TRP A 157 -4.67 2.78 -16.07
N ALA A 158 -4.27 1.99 -17.05
CA ALA A 158 -5.16 1.35 -18.02
C ALA A 158 -5.71 0.03 -17.46
N GLY A 159 -6.91 -0.35 -17.89
CA GLY A 159 -7.49 -1.64 -17.52
C GLY A 159 -6.86 -2.79 -18.31
N SER A 160 -6.19 -3.69 -17.62
CA SER A 160 -5.65 -4.96 -18.12
C SER A 160 -6.03 -6.14 -17.21
N SER A 161 -5.84 -7.36 -17.71
CA SER A 161 -6.08 -8.62 -17.00
C SER A 161 -5.03 -9.64 -17.48
N PRO A 162 -4.19 -10.22 -16.60
CA PRO A 162 -4.12 -9.95 -15.16
C PRO A 162 -3.80 -8.49 -14.87
N GLY A 163 -4.51 -7.90 -13.90
CA GLY A 163 -4.44 -6.47 -13.62
C GLY A 163 -3.17 -5.96 -12.94
N ASP A 164 -3.14 -4.65 -12.79
CA ASP A 164 -2.07 -3.92 -12.14
C ASP A 164 -2.09 -4.10 -10.63
N GLN A 165 -0.89 -4.21 -10.05
CA GLN A 165 -0.69 -4.21 -8.60
C GLN A 165 0.49 -3.33 -8.23
N LEU A 166 0.35 -2.56 -7.16
CA LEU A 166 1.47 -1.91 -6.49
C LEU A 166 1.42 -2.13 -4.98
N ARG A 167 2.55 -1.90 -4.31
CA ARG A 167 2.64 -1.96 -2.85
C ARG A 167 3.19 -0.66 -2.29
N VAL A 168 2.50 -0.14 -1.29
CA VAL A 168 2.85 1.10 -0.60
C VAL A 168 3.47 0.76 0.75
N VAL A 169 4.57 1.43 1.07
CA VAL A 169 5.23 1.33 2.37
C VAL A 169 5.06 2.66 3.09
N THR A 170 4.37 2.64 4.23
CA THR A 170 4.16 3.82 5.07
C THR A 170 4.95 3.73 6.36
N GLY A 171 5.25 4.89 6.95
CA GLY A 171 5.84 4.96 8.28
C GLY A 171 4.78 4.62 9.32
N ALA A 172 5.02 3.57 10.11
CA ALA A 172 4.11 3.20 11.18
C ALA A 172 4.24 4.21 12.33
N LEU A 173 3.15 4.89 12.66
CA LEU A 173 3.10 5.79 13.82
C LEU A 173 2.67 4.98 15.05
N PRO A 174 3.16 5.29 16.26
CA PRO A 174 2.63 4.70 17.47
C PRO A 174 1.12 5.00 17.57
N LEU A 175 0.29 3.99 17.75
CA LEU A 175 -1.13 4.21 18.04
C LEU A 175 -1.24 5.01 19.35
N MET A 176 -1.89 6.18 19.27
CA MET A 176 -2.15 7.08 20.41
C MET A 176 -3.40 6.68 21.20
#